data_AF-T0ZSA7-F1
#
_entry.id   AF-T0ZSA7-F1
#
_cell.length_a   1.000
_cell.length_b   1.000
_cell.length_c   1.000
_cell.angle_alpha   90.00
_cell.angle_beta   90.00
_cell.angle_gamma   90.00
#
_symmetry.space_group_name_H-M   'P 1'
#
loop_
_entity.id
_entity.type
_entity.pdbx_description
1 polymer ?
#
loop_
_entity_poly.entity_id
_entity_poly.type
_entity_poly.pdbx_seq_one_letter_code
_entity_poly.pdbx_strand_id
1 'polypeptide(L)'
;TALLELYEATRARCFAAAEEADRRPKLESLAEVIAPLAPYTPVAVAAEAARVPDPAQRLAVFGGADKLPEQQPPRHLALQINAALHDLLIKYPEALLFGEDVAQKGGVYTVTKGLFKAFSGKRVFNTLLDETMILGLAQGYANMGLLPIPEIQYLAYFHNACDQIRGEAASLQFFSNGQYRNPMVVRIAGLGYQRGFGGHFHNDNSITALRDIPGLVVGCPARRRRRQHAAHADALARVDGRVSVFLEPIALYMTKDLYAPGDGAWQFAYPAPDQAMTLGEGRVYLPESGGAGDDLLIITYGNGVPMSLRAARELEKQRGWKIRVVDLRWLVPLNAAYIAAQAQGAETHPRGRRRPPQRRRRRGHHHRAQRGRVRRHAASARGWRRHLHPAGRRGVPGAAGRGRYRRGGAGTEVGHPWPARLQATTCPRCAKQRVLIWTPSARSAPQSTPSITRRGRMCSRPPRQHIVTARTGRDSSLPTMPRLSSQSMPATCSDMPSSASSRSRIVFCSPCDSAASDRLESRHHISASGSVVR
;
A
#
# COMPACT_ATOMS: atom_id res chain seq x y z
N THR A 1 0.60 38.40 52.36
CA THR A 1 -0.26 39.29 51.55
C THR A 1 0.01 39.10 50.06
N ALA A 2 1.18 39.47 49.54
CA ALA A 2 1.54 39.34 48.10
C ALA A 2 1.21 38.00 47.41
N LEU A 3 1.42 36.84 48.05
CA LEU A 3 1.06 35.54 47.46
C LEU A 3 -0.46 35.35 47.32
N LEU A 4 -1.24 35.87 48.28
CA LEU A 4 -2.70 35.80 48.25
C LEU A 4 -3.27 36.77 47.20
N GLU A 5 -2.69 37.96 47.08
CA GLU A 5 -3.01 38.94 46.03
C GLU A 5 -2.73 38.36 44.64
N LEU A 6 -1.58 37.72 44.43
CA LEU A 6 -1.25 37.02 43.18
C LEU A 6 -2.20 35.86 42.89
N TYR A 7 -2.61 35.11 43.91
CA TYR A 7 -3.58 34.03 43.78
C TYR A 7 -4.95 34.56 43.33
N GLU A 8 -5.52 35.54 44.02
CA GLU A 8 -6.85 36.08 43.67
C GLU A 8 -6.82 36.87 42.34
N ALA A 9 -5.73 37.58 42.02
CA ALA A 9 -5.57 38.20 40.69
C ALA A 9 -5.50 37.16 39.57
N THR A 10 -4.80 36.04 39.79
CA THR A 10 -4.76 34.92 38.83
C THR A 10 -6.13 34.28 38.69
N ARG A 11 -6.84 34.09 39.81
CA ARG A 11 -8.20 33.53 39.86
C ARG A 11 -9.21 34.38 39.10
N ALA A 12 -9.20 35.70 39.31
CA ALA A 12 -10.05 36.65 38.60
C ALA A 12 -9.78 36.61 37.08
N ARG A 13 -8.50 36.56 36.67
CA ARG A 13 -8.12 36.40 35.25
C ARG A 13 -8.60 35.07 34.67
N CYS A 14 -8.54 33.97 35.43
CA CYS A 14 -9.06 32.67 35.01
C CYS A 14 -10.59 32.67 34.85
N PHE A 15 -11.34 33.29 35.76
CA PHE A 15 -12.80 33.43 35.62
C PHE A 15 -13.20 34.30 34.43
N ALA A 16 -12.57 35.48 34.25
CA ALA A 16 -12.83 36.33 33.09
C ALA A 16 -12.54 35.61 31.76
N ALA A 17 -11.46 34.81 31.69
CA ALA A 17 -11.15 33.99 30.53
C ALA A 17 -12.16 32.84 30.32
N ALA A 18 -12.71 32.27 31.40
CA ALA A 18 -13.74 31.24 31.34
C ALA A 18 -15.10 31.80 30.86
N GLU A 19 -15.53 32.96 31.37
CA GLU A 19 -16.75 33.65 30.94
C GLU A 19 -16.67 34.12 29.47
N GLU A 20 -15.49 34.53 29.03
CA GLU A 20 -15.20 34.85 27.62
C GLU A 20 -15.19 33.60 26.73
N ALA A 21 -14.58 32.50 27.19
CA ALA A 21 -14.66 31.22 26.49
C ALA A 21 -16.09 30.64 26.47
N ASP A 22 -16.92 30.96 27.48
CA ASP A 22 -18.29 30.47 27.52
C ASP A 22 -19.19 31.20 26.52
N ARG A 23 -19.08 32.53 26.45
CA ARG A 23 -19.85 33.37 25.50
C ARG A 23 -19.50 33.18 24.02
N ARG A 24 -18.40 32.48 23.71
CA ARG A 24 -18.03 32.17 22.30
C ARG A 24 -18.98 31.15 21.67
N PRO A 25 -19.29 31.28 20.38
CA PRO A 25 -20.03 30.25 19.63
C PRO A 25 -19.41 28.87 19.84
N LYS A 26 -20.25 27.88 20.14
CA LYS A 26 -19.84 26.48 20.25
C LYS A 26 -19.87 25.85 18.85
N LEU A 27 -19.17 24.73 18.69
CA LEU A 27 -19.26 23.92 17.48
C LEU A 27 -20.52 23.05 17.60
N GLU A 28 -21.47 23.24 16.70
CA GLU A 28 -22.80 22.60 16.75
C GLU A 28 -22.86 21.33 15.89
N SER A 29 -21.94 21.17 14.94
CA SER A 29 -21.91 20.03 14.02
C SER A 29 -20.56 19.31 13.95
N LEU A 30 -20.62 18.01 13.60
CA LEU A 30 -19.41 17.22 13.28
C LEU A 30 -18.60 17.88 12.15
N ALA A 31 -19.26 18.54 11.19
CA ALA A 31 -18.61 19.21 10.08
C ALA A 31 -17.75 20.39 10.54
N GLU A 32 -18.24 21.20 11.47
CA GLU A 32 -17.46 22.29 12.09
C GLU A 32 -16.27 21.76 12.90
N VAL A 33 -16.47 20.70 13.68
CA VAL A 33 -15.39 20.06 14.46
C VAL A 33 -14.27 19.57 13.54
N ILE A 34 -14.58 18.92 12.41
CA ILE A 34 -13.55 18.38 11.50
C ILE A 34 -13.06 19.36 10.44
N ALA A 35 -13.68 20.54 10.28
CA ALA A 35 -13.32 21.48 9.22
C ALA A 35 -11.83 21.89 9.23
N PRO A 36 -11.20 22.21 10.38
CA PRO A 36 -9.78 22.59 10.40
C PRO A 36 -8.83 21.40 10.22
N LEU A 37 -9.28 20.16 10.44
CA LEU A 37 -8.47 18.93 10.33
C LEU A 37 -8.13 18.57 8.87
N ALA A 38 -9.01 18.91 7.94
CA ALA A 38 -8.94 18.44 6.57
C ALA A 38 -9.43 19.48 5.55
N PRO A 39 -8.94 20.75 5.59
CA PRO A 39 -9.37 21.79 4.67
C PRO A 39 -9.22 21.32 3.22
N TYR A 40 -10.18 21.72 2.38
CA TYR A 40 -10.16 21.38 0.97
C TYR A 40 -10.81 22.48 0.12
N THR A 41 -10.00 23.18 -0.67
CA THR A 41 -10.46 24.23 -1.58
C THR A 41 -10.37 23.77 -3.04
N PRO A 42 -11.26 22.88 -3.53
CA PRO A 42 -11.07 22.13 -4.78
C PRO A 42 -10.79 23.00 -6.01
N VAL A 43 -11.37 24.21 -6.10
CA VAL A 43 -11.14 25.15 -7.20
C VAL A 43 -9.72 25.72 -7.16
N ALA A 44 -9.26 26.18 -6.01
CA ALA A 44 -7.91 26.74 -5.83
C ALA A 44 -6.84 25.64 -5.95
N VAL A 45 -7.08 24.46 -5.38
CA VAL A 45 -6.22 23.27 -5.53
C VAL A 45 -6.14 22.84 -6.99
N ALA A 46 -7.24 22.83 -7.75
CA ALA A 46 -7.21 22.46 -9.17
C ALA A 46 -6.43 23.48 -10.00
N ALA A 47 -6.64 24.78 -9.77
CA ALA A 47 -5.89 25.85 -10.43
C ALA A 47 -4.39 25.76 -10.12
N GLU A 48 -4.02 25.60 -8.85
CA GLU A 48 -2.62 25.44 -8.46
C GLU A 48 -2.04 24.14 -9.02
N ALA A 49 -2.76 23.01 -9.01
CA ALA A 49 -2.27 21.75 -9.57
C ALA A 49 -1.98 21.85 -11.08
N ALA A 50 -2.81 22.58 -11.82
CA ALA A 50 -2.64 22.84 -13.25
C ALA A 50 -1.54 23.88 -13.59
N ARG A 51 -1.10 24.71 -12.61
CA ARG A 51 -0.03 25.69 -12.81
C ARG A 51 1.25 25.00 -13.32
N VAL A 52 1.73 25.42 -14.48
CA VAL A 52 2.94 24.89 -15.11
C VAL A 52 4.21 25.45 -14.43
N PRO A 53 5.33 24.70 -14.37
CA PRO A 53 6.63 25.25 -13.99
C PRO A 53 7.16 26.20 -15.07
N ASP A 54 8.04 27.13 -14.70
CA ASP A 54 8.61 28.12 -15.62
C ASP A 54 9.28 27.47 -16.85
N PRO A 55 8.87 27.78 -18.10
CA PRO A 55 9.39 27.13 -19.29
C PRO A 55 10.90 27.32 -19.49
N ALA A 56 11.46 28.49 -19.17
CA ALA A 56 12.88 28.77 -19.38
C ALA A 56 13.75 27.97 -18.38
N GLN A 57 13.34 27.90 -17.12
CA GLN A 57 13.97 27.04 -16.11
C GLN A 57 13.82 25.55 -16.44
N ARG A 58 12.68 25.10 -16.99
CA ARG A 58 12.55 23.71 -17.50
C ARG A 58 13.58 23.42 -18.59
N LEU A 59 13.72 24.31 -19.58
CA LEU A 59 14.71 24.14 -20.65
C LEU A 59 16.15 24.12 -20.11
N ALA A 60 16.48 24.97 -19.13
CA ALA A 60 17.79 24.98 -18.48
C ALA A 60 18.08 23.71 -17.67
N VAL A 61 17.12 23.25 -16.86
CA VAL A 61 17.27 22.09 -15.97
C VAL A 61 17.29 20.76 -16.74
N PHE A 62 16.42 20.58 -17.74
CA PHE A 62 16.41 19.40 -18.58
C PHE A 62 17.47 19.46 -19.71
N GLY A 63 18.02 20.65 -19.99
CA GLY A 63 19.13 20.84 -20.92
C GLY A 63 18.73 20.87 -22.40
N GLY A 64 17.54 21.36 -22.72
CA GLY A 64 17.03 21.49 -24.10
C GLY A 64 15.56 21.08 -24.26
N ALA A 65 14.91 21.59 -25.31
CA ALA A 65 13.51 21.27 -25.63
C ALA A 65 13.33 19.80 -26.06
N ASP A 66 14.34 19.26 -26.76
CA ASP A 66 14.49 17.84 -27.13
C ASP A 66 14.59 16.90 -25.92
N LYS A 67 15.04 17.43 -24.76
CA LYS A 67 15.27 16.66 -23.53
C LYS A 67 14.11 16.74 -22.52
N LEU A 68 13.07 17.54 -22.82
CA LEU A 68 11.90 17.63 -21.96
C LEU A 68 11.24 16.24 -21.78
N PRO A 69 10.82 15.86 -20.56
CA PRO A 69 10.31 14.51 -20.28
C PRO A 69 9.13 14.09 -21.17
N GLU A 70 8.26 15.03 -21.54
CA GLU A 70 7.13 14.82 -22.46
C GLU A 70 7.52 14.51 -23.90
N GLN A 71 8.75 14.87 -24.32
CA GLN A 71 9.32 14.54 -25.63
C GLN A 71 10.12 13.22 -25.61
N GLN A 72 10.32 12.63 -24.44
CA GLN A 72 11.09 11.38 -24.30
C GLN A 72 10.25 10.14 -24.64
N PRO A 73 10.88 9.09 -25.21
CA PRO A 73 10.25 7.77 -25.35
C PRO A 73 9.69 7.26 -24.01
N PRO A 74 8.61 6.46 -24.02
CA PRO A 74 8.00 5.90 -22.82
C PRO A 74 9.01 5.31 -21.82
N ARG A 75 8.89 5.69 -20.53
CA ARG A 75 9.79 5.25 -19.45
C ARG A 75 9.04 4.51 -18.33
N HIS A 76 9.81 3.76 -17.53
CA HIS A 76 9.38 3.10 -16.30
C HIS A 76 9.20 4.11 -15.14
N LEU A 77 8.53 3.68 -14.07
CA LEU A 77 7.99 4.57 -13.02
C LEU A 77 9.05 5.45 -12.33
N ALA A 78 10.25 4.93 -12.03
CA ALA A 78 11.30 5.70 -11.35
C ALA A 78 11.74 6.96 -12.11
N LEU A 79 11.87 6.88 -13.44
CA LEU A 79 12.20 8.05 -14.27
C LEU A 79 11.03 9.04 -14.33
N GLN A 80 9.79 8.55 -14.30
CA GLN A 80 8.59 9.40 -14.24
C GLN A 80 8.44 10.12 -12.90
N ILE A 81 8.91 9.51 -11.80
CA ILE A 81 9.03 10.19 -10.50
C ILE A 81 10.14 11.23 -10.55
N ASN A 82 11.32 10.86 -11.04
CA ASN A 82 12.46 11.76 -11.14
C ASN A 82 12.15 13.03 -11.95
N ALA A 83 11.53 12.89 -13.13
CA ALA A 83 11.09 14.02 -13.95
C ALA A 83 10.05 14.90 -13.23
N ALA A 84 9.11 14.28 -12.51
CA ALA A 84 8.11 15.02 -11.74
C ALA A 84 8.68 15.74 -10.52
N LEU A 85 9.78 15.26 -9.94
CA LEU A 85 10.51 15.98 -8.89
C LEU A 85 11.31 17.17 -9.44
N HIS A 86 11.85 17.08 -10.66
CA HIS A 86 12.45 18.25 -11.33
C HIS A 86 11.38 19.31 -11.63
N ASP A 87 10.23 18.94 -12.21
CA ASP A 87 9.10 19.86 -12.43
C ASP A 87 8.63 20.51 -11.11
N LEU A 88 8.53 19.74 -10.02
CA LEU A 88 8.15 20.23 -8.68
C LEU A 88 9.13 21.28 -8.15
N LEU A 89 10.44 20.97 -8.15
CA LEU A 89 11.45 21.89 -7.62
C LEU A 89 11.60 23.16 -8.48
N ILE A 90 11.25 23.13 -9.77
CA ILE A 90 11.12 24.33 -10.62
C ILE A 90 9.86 25.12 -10.25
N LYS A 91 8.72 24.43 -10.10
CA LYS A 91 7.40 25.04 -9.85
C LYS A 91 7.29 25.74 -8.48
N TYR A 92 7.99 25.21 -7.48
CA TYR A 92 8.01 25.70 -6.11
C TYR A 92 9.46 25.98 -5.71
N PRO A 93 9.96 27.22 -5.84
CA PRO A 93 11.29 27.60 -5.38
C PRO A 93 11.53 27.35 -3.88
N GLU A 94 10.45 27.38 -3.09
CA GLU A 94 10.42 27.12 -1.65
C GLU A 94 10.49 25.63 -1.26
N ALA A 95 10.40 24.70 -2.23
CA ALA A 95 10.37 23.28 -1.91
C ALA A 95 11.75 22.72 -1.52
N LEU A 96 11.78 21.77 -0.59
CA LEU A 96 12.98 21.08 -0.12
C LEU A 96 12.81 19.57 -0.25
N LEU A 97 13.76 18.85 -0.83
CA LEU A 97 13.76 17.39 -0.87
C LEU A 97 14.92 16.85 -0.03
N PHE A 98 14.60 16.05 0.99
CA PHE A 98 15.61 15.53 1.90
C PHE A 98 15.20 14.18 2.49
N GLY A 99 16.18 13.48 3.05
CA GLY A 99 16.03 12.12 3.56
C GLY A 99 17.35 11.37 3.44
N GLU A 100 17.30 10.05 3.58
CA GLU A 100 18.50 9.22 3.48
C GLU A 100 18.97 9.05 2.04
N ASP A 101 20.26 9.30 1.77
CA ASP A 101 20.90 9.09 0.46
C ASP A 101 20.31 9.84 -0.75
N VAL A 102 19.30 10.69 -0.57
CA VAL A 102 18.55 11.34 -1.67
C VAL A 102 19.38 12.35 -2.49
N ALA A 103 20.49 12.84 -1.97
CA ALA A 103 21.31 13.89 -2.58
C ALA A 103 22.24 13.38 -3.69
N GLN A 104 23.55 13.31 -3.45
CA GLN A 104 24.55 13.00 -4.49
C GLN A 104 24.37 11.58 -5.08
N LYS A 105 23.92 10.63 -4.26
CA LYS A 105 23.63 9.23 -4.66
C LYS A 105 22.31 9.12 -5.45
N GLY A 106 21.36 10.03 -5.21
CA GLY A 106 20.06 10.02 -5.88
C GLY A 106 19.06 9.02 -5.30
N GLY A 107 19.20 8.66 -4.02
CA GLY A 107 18.40 7.66 -3.33
C GLY A 107 18.82 6.23 -3.67
N VAL A 108 18.44 5.26 -2.83
CA VAL A 108 18.80 3.84 -3.00
C VAL A 108 18.30 3.27 -4.34
N TYR A 109 17.15 3.76 -4.82
CA TYR A 109 16.55 3.37 -6.10
C TYR A 109 16.85 4.33 -7.27
N THR A 110 17.79 5.28 -7.10
CA THR A 110 18.15 6.32 -8.08
C THR A 110 17.00 7.26 -8.50
N VAL A 111 15.92 7.31 -7.72
CA VAL A 111 14.69 8.07 -8.01
C VAL A 111 14.91 9.59 -7.93
N THR A 112 15.82 10.06 -7.08
CA THR A 112 16.15 11.49 -6.91
C THR A 112 17.45 11.90 -7.64
N LYS A 113 18.01 11.00 -8.47
CA LYS A 113 19.24 11.21 -9.22
C LYS A 113 19.21 12.50 -10.05
N GLY A 114 20.27 13.30 -9.97
CA GLY A 114 20.41 14.56 -10.70
C GLY A 114 19.88 15.78 -9.95
N LEU A 115 18.88 15.64 -9.07
CA LEU A 115 18.24 16.76 -8.37
C LEU A 115 19.25 17.59 -7.55
N PHE A 116 20.19 16.94 -6.85
CA PHE A 116 21.27 17.63 -6.12
C PHE A 116 22.10 18.58 -7.00
N LYS A 117 22.44 18.14 -8.22
CA LYS A 117 23.22 18.94 -9.16
C LYS A 117 22.39 20.08 -9.76
N ALA A 118 21.09 19.87 -9.97
CA ALA A 118 20.19 20.85 -10.58
C ALA A 118 19.76 21.97 -9.60
N PHE A 119 19.52 21.64 -8.32
CA PHE A 119 18.88 22.56 -7.36
C PHE A 119 19.74 22.91 -6.13
N SER A 120 21.00 22.46 -6.11
CA SER A 120 22.00 22.65 -5.03
C SER A 120 21.70 21.94 -3.70
N GLY A 121 22.75 21.79 -2.90
CA GLY A 121 22.68 21.22 -1.54
C GLY A 121 21.83 22.02 -0.54
N LYS A 122 21.37 23.24 -0.88
CA LYS A 122 20.44 24.00 -0.03
C LYS A 122 18.99 23.53 -0.16
N ARG A 123 18.65 22.84 -1.26
CA ARG A 123 17.29 22.36 -1.56
C ARG A 123 17.17 20.85 -1.67
N VAL A 124 18.27 20.16 -1.94
CA VAL A 124 18.33 18.71 -2.02
C VAL A 124 19.48 18.22 -1.16
N PHE A 125 19.22 17.56 -0.03
CA PHE A 125 20.26 17.20 0.93
C PHE A 125 19.98 15.89 1.68
N ASN A 126 21.04 15.26 2.18
CA ASN A 126 20.92 14.07 3.01
C ASN A 126 20.66 14.44 4.47
N THR A 127 19.90 13.61 5.17
CA THR A 127 19.71 13.66 6.64
C THR A 127 20.56 12.60 7.35
N LEU A 128 20.49 12.57 8.69
CA LEU A 128 20.85 11.39 9.47
C LEU A 128 19.86 10.24 9.21
N LEU A 129 20.24 9.03 9.60
CA LEU A 129 19.43 7.80 9.54
C LEU A 129 18.44 7.76 10.72
N ASP A 130 17.44 8.64 10.70
CA ASP A 130 16.40 8.75 11.73
C ASP A 130 15.12 9.34 11.10
N GLU A 131 14.10 8.49 10.92
CA GLU A 131 12.81 8.90 10.36
C GLU A 131 12.08 9.94 11.23
N THR A 132 12.29 9.93 12.55
CA THR A 132 11.66 10.88 13.47
C THR A 132 12.22 12.27 13.23
N MET A 133 13.54 12.36 13.10
CA MET A 133 14.23 13.61 12.78
C MET A 133 13.89 14.11 11.37
N ILE A 134 13.80 13.22 10.37
CA ILE A 134 13.37 13.58 9.00
C ILE A 134 11.98 14.24 9.01
N LEU A 135 11.00 13.66 9.72
CA LEU A 135 9.64 14.19 9.72
C LEU A 135 9.48 15.43 10.63
N GLY A 136 10.23 15.50 11.74
CA GLY A 136 10.31 16.71 12.57
C GLY A 136 10.94 17.90 11.84
N LEU A 137 12.01 17.68 11.05
CA LEU A 137 12.57 18.69 10.15
C LEU A 137 11.52 19.19 9.14
N ALA A 138 10.72 18.29 8.57
CA ALA A 138 9.66 18.67 7.65
C ALA A 138 8.65 19.62 8.31
N GLN A 139 8.17 19.33 9.52
CA GLN A 139 7.28 20.25 10.24
C GLN A 139 7.94 21.62 10.48
N GLY A 140 9.21 21.64 10.92
CA GLY A 140 9.97 22.87 11.14
C GLY A 140 10.09 23.73 9.88
N TYR A 141 10.46 23.13 8.74
CA TYR A 141 10.52 23.82 7.45
C TYR A 141 9.15 24.30 6.97
N ALA A 142 8.09 23.49 7.17
CA ALA A 142 6.73 23.85 6.81
C ALA A 142 6.20 25.04 7.63
N ASN A 143 6.51 25.09 8.93
CA ASN A 143 6.20 26.22 9.82
C ASN A 143 6.96 27.51 9.43
N MET A 144 8.13 27.39 8.80
CA MET A 144 8.87 28.51 8.19
C MET A 144 8.38 28.89 6.78
N GLY A 145 7.28 28.31 6.30
CA GLY A 145 6.66 28.63 5.01
C GLY A 145 7.29 27.96 3.79
N LEU A 146 8.14 26.95 3.98
CA LEU A 146 8.71 26.15 2.89
C LEU A 146 7.82 24.94 2.55
N LEU A 147 8.11 24.27 1.43
CA LEU A 147 7.39 23.06 0.99
C LEU A 147 8.27 21.80 1.08
N PRO A 148 8.37 21.15 2.25
CA PRO A 148 9.16 19.94 2.43
C PRO A 148 8.56 18.71 1.72
N ILE A 149 9.45 17.96 1.05
CA ILE A 149 9.22 16.71 0.33
C ILE A 149 10.13 15.62 0.95
N PRO A 150 9.91 15.22 2.21
CA PRO A 150 10.77 14.25 2.89
C PRO A 150 10.64 12.85 2.27
N GLU A 151 11.75 12.13 2.10
CA GLU A 151 11.75 10.71 1.69
C GLU A 151 12.03 9.81 2.91
N ILE A 152 11.07 8.94 3.22
CA ILE A 152 11.25 7.80 4.13
C ILE A 152 11.58 6.58 3.28
N GLN A 153 12.73 5.96 3.56
CA GLN A 153 13.34 5.00 2.63
C GLN A 153 12.48 3.75 2.41
N TYR A 154 11.77 3.28 3.45
CA TYR A 154 10.82 2.16 3.36
C TYR A 154 9.60 2.35 4.27
N LEU A 155 8.43 1.84 3.84
CA LEU A 155 7.19 1.88 4.63
C LEU A 155 7.34 1.25 6.03
N ALA A 156 8.17 0.22 6.19
CA ALA A 156 8.38 -0.38 7.50
C ALA A 156 9.06 0.57 8.49
N TYR A 157 9.81 1.57 8.02
CA TYR A 157 10.50 2.52 8.89
C TYR A 157 9.61 3.71 9.26
N PHE A 158 8.56 3.97 8.48
CA PHE A 158 7.51 4.92 8.89
C PHE A 158 6.89 4.56 10.24
N HIS A 159 6.81 3.27 10.61
CA HIS A 159 6.28 2.87 11.93
C HIS A 159 7.13 3.38 13.10
N ASN A 160 8.42 3.66 12.91
CA ASN A 160 9.28 4.27 13.94
C ASN A 160 8.89 5.72 14.25
N ALA A 161 8.41 6.44 13.23
CA ALA A 161 8.20 7.88 13.26
C ALA A 161 6.75 8.32 12.96
N CYS A 162 5.81 7.37 12.95
CA CYS A 162 4.41 7.56 12.55
C CYS A 162 3.74 8.72 13.31
N ASP A 163 4.09 8.93 14.58
CA ASP A 163 3.52 9.97 15.42
C ASP A 163 3.87 11.39 14.94
N GLN A 164 5.01 11.59 14.26
CA GLN A 164 5.34 12.86 13.60
C GLN A 164 4.34 13.23 12.48
N ILE A 165 3.62 12.26 11.91
CA ILE A 165 2.51 12.54 10.98
C ILE A 165 1.17 12.52 11.71
N ARG A 166 0.94 11.53 12.58
CA ARG A 166 -0.35 11.28 13.22
C ARG A 166 -0.64 12.25 14.38
N GLY A 167 0.28 12.35 15.32
CA GLY A 167 0.16 13.14 16.54
C GLY A 167 0.40 14.63 16.29
N GLU A 168 1.35 14.94 15.41
CA GLU A 168 1.82 16.32 15.15
C GLU A 168 1.33 16.88 13.79
N ALA A 169 1.91 16.47 12.66
CA ALA A 169 1.77 17.23 11.41
C ALA A 169 0.34 17.28 10.84
N ALA A 170 -0.40 16.16 10.86
CA ALA A 170 -1.76 16.12 10.32
C ALA A 170 -2.81 16.68 11.31
N SER A 171 -2.48 16.75 12.60
CA SER A 171 -3.37 17.24 13.65
C SER A 171 -3.22 18.75 13.90
N LEU A 172 -2.09 19.36 13.53
CA LEU A 172 -1.77 20.75 13.88
C LEU A 172 -2.84 21.75 13.42
N GLN A 173 -3.40 21.58 12.20
CA GLN A 173 -4.46 22.46 11.72
C GLN A 173 -5.75 22.32 12.55
N PHE A 174 -6.04 21.12 13.09
CA PHE A 174 -7.14 20.89 14.03
C PHE A 174 -6.86 21.56 15.39
N PHE A 175 -5.74 21.25 16.04
CA PHE A 175 -5.43 21.81 17.37
C PHE A 175 -5.21 23.32 17.39
N SER A 176 -4.72 23.90 16.29
CA SER A 176 -4.53 25.34 16.17
C SER A 176 -5.75 26.09 15.62
N ASN A 177 -6.85 25.41 15.29
CA ASN A 177 -7.99 25.96 14.56
C ASN A 177 -7.56 26.73 13.29
N GLY A 178 -6.67 26.11 12.51
CA GLY A 178 -6.13 26.66 11.26
C GLY A 178 -5.02 27.71 11.39
N GLN A 179 -4.65 28.15 12.60
CA GLN A 179 -3.59 29.17 12.80
C GLN A 179 -2.20 28.67 12.39
N TYR A 180 -1.92 27.38 12.53
CA TYR A 180 -0.67 26.73 12.12
C TYR A 180 -0.95 25.55 11.20
N ARG A 181 -0.01 25.26 10.29
CA ARG A 181 -0.13 24.21 9.26
C ARG A 181 1.23 23.59 8.96
N ASN A 182 1.26 22.29 8.64
CA ASN A 182 2.47 21.61 8.17
C ASN A 182 2.29 21.10 6.72
N PRO A 183 2.25 21.99 5.71
CA PRO A 183 2.24 21.58 4.31
C PRO A 183 3.44 20.68 3.99
N MET A 184 3.21 19.43 3.63
CA MET A 184 4.29 18.52 3.22
C MET A 184 3.80 17.40 2.33
N VAL A 185 4.71 16.88 1.50
CA VAL A 185 4.47 15.73 0.62
C VAL A 185 5.51 14.65 0.91
N VAL A 186 5.21 13.80 1.89
CA VAL A 186 6.07 12.69 2.28
C VAL A 186 6.10 11.64 1.18
N ARG A 187 7.28 11.17 0.81
CA ARG A 187 7.46 10.06 -0.13
C ARG A 187 7.95 8.84 0.63
N ILE A 188 7.29 7.70 0.45
CA ILE A 188 7.57 6.46 1.16
C ILE A 188 7.63 5.34 0.13
N ALA A 189 8.79 4.70 -0.02
CA ALA A 189 8.89 3.52 -0.86
C ALA A 189 8.25 2.32 -0.13
N GLY A 190 7.39 1.54 -0.77
CA GLY A 190 6.78 0.39 -0.11
C GLY A 190 6.12 -0.63 -1.05
N LEU A 191 5.28 -1.47 -0.44
CA LEU A 191 4.62 -2.63 -1.04
C LEU A 191 5.59 -3.78 -1.38
N GLY A 192 5.08 -5.01 -1.36
CA GLY A 192 5.87 -6.23 -1.54
C GLY A 192 6.71 -6.28 -2.82
N TYR A 193 8.03 -6.36 -2.67
CA TYR A 193 9.01 -6.57 -3.73
C TYR A 193 9.07 -8.06 -4.15
N GLN A 194 8.97 -8.34 -5.45
CA GLN A 194 8.56 -9.70 -5.90
C GLN A 194 9.67 -10.76 -5.99
N ARG A 195 10.94 -10.48 -5.62
CA ARG A 195 12.02 -11.48 -5.71
C ARG A 195 13.09 -11.35 -4.62
N GLY A 196 13.34 -12.46 -3.91
CA GLY A 196 14.64 -12.86 -3.34
C GLY A 196 15.18 -12.13 -2.11
N PHE A 197 14.88 -10.85 -1.92
CA PHE A 197 15.46 -10.03 -0.86
C PHE A 197 14.42 -9.11 -0.21
N GLY A 198 14.64 -8.72 1.04
CA GLY A 198 13.86 -7.67 1.72
C GLY A 198 13.21 -8.03 3.07
N GLY A 199 12.99 -9.31 3.35
CA GLY A 199 12.38 -9.76 4.61
C GLY A 199 11.00 -9.12 4.86
N HIS A 200 10.68 -8.81 6.11
CA HIS A 200 9.46 -8.06 6.45
C HIS A 200 9.64 -6.54 6.24
N PHE A 201 10.84 -6.00 6.46
CA PHE A 201 11.10 -4.56 6.39
C PHE A 201 11.01 -3.94 4.98
N HIS A 202 11.46 -4.62 3.93
CA HIS A 202 11.46 -4.06 2.55
C HIS A 202 10.28 -4.58 1.71
N ASN A 203 9.35 -5.32 2.33
CA ASN A 203 8.15 -5.86 1.69
C ASN A 203 6.86 -5.42 2.38
N ASP A 204 6.95 -4.45 3.30
CA ASP A 204 5.82 -4.04 4.11
C ASP A 204 4.67 -3.45 3.27
N ASN A 205 3.46 -3.80 3.69
CA ASN A 205 2.20 -3.35 3.14
C ASN A 205 1.23 -2.97 4.29
N SER A 206 1.75 -2.57 5.45
CA SER A 206 1.00 -2.12 6.62
C SER A 206 0.43 -0.71 6.44
N ILE A 207 -0.21 -0.47 5.29
CA ILE A 207 -0.80 0.81 4.89
C ILE A 207 -1.89 1.31 5.84
N THR A 208 -2.41 0.43 6.70
CA THR A 208 -3.36 0.76 7.76
C THR A 208 -2.82 1.85 8.68
N ALA A 209 -1.52 1.83 8.99
CA ALA A 209 -0.86 2.87 9.81
C ALA A 209 -0.94 4.28 9.19
N LEU A 210 -1.05 4.38 7.87
CA LEU A 210 -1.31 5.65 7.17
C LEU A 210 -2.82 5.92 7.04
N ARG A 211 -3.62 4.87 6.76
CA ARG A 211 -5.07 4.99 6.55
C ARG A 211 -5.82 5.49 7.77
N ASP A 212 -5.37 5.12 8.96
CA ASP A 212 -6.05 5.44 10.21
C ASP A 212 -5.69 6.83 10.75
N ILE A 213 -4.89 7.62 10.00
CA ILE A 213 -4.53 9.01 10.34
C ILE A 213 -5.61 9.96 9.78
N PRO A 214 -6.38 10.66 10.63
CA PRO A 214 -7.39 11.62 10.17
C PRO A 214 -6.74 12.79 9.43
N GLY A 215 -7.44 13.34 8.42
CA GLY A 215 -6.96 14.48 7.63
C GLY A 215 -5.86 14.16 6.59
N LEU A 216 -5.10 13.08 6.76
CA LEU A 216 -4.05 12.67 5.84
C LEU A 216 -4.58 12.34 4.45
N VAL A 217 -3.82 12.69 3.42
CA VAL A 217 -4.06 12.26 2.03
C VAL A 217 -3.02 11.21 1.65
N VAL A 218 -3.44 10.05 1.12
CA VAL A 218 -2.54 8.95 0.77
C VAL A 218 -2.74 8.54 -0.69
N GLY A 219 -1.67 8.68 -1.47
CA GLY A 219 -1.59 8.32 -2.88
C GLY A 219 -0.70 7.10 -3.14
N CYS A 220 -1.12 6.18 -4.01
CA CYS A 220 -0.33 5.04 -4.46
C CYS A 220 -0.36 4.89 -6.00
N PRO A 221 0.52 5.59 -6.74
CA PRO A 221 0.52 5.58 -8.20
C PRO A 221 1.20 4.33 -8.80
N ALA A 222 0.45 3.50 -9.52
CA ALA A 222 1.00 2.31 -10.18
C ALA A 222 1.77 2.56 -11.49
N ARG A 223 1.70 3.78 -12.08
CA ARG A 223 2.20 4.09 -13.45
C ARG A 223 2.24 5.59 -13.78
N ARG A 224 2.48 5.95 -15.06
CA ARG A 224 2.48 7.30 -15.74
C ARG A 224 1.97 8.49 -14.94
N ARG A 225 0.77 8.36 -14.39
CA ARG A 225 -0.02 9.44 -13.80
C ARG A 225 0.54 9.91 -12.44
N ARG A 226 1.67 9.38 -11.95
CA ARG A 226 2.39 9.90 -10.76
C ARG A 226 2.59 11.41 -10.81
N ARG A 227 3.01 11.98 -11.95
CA ARG A 227 3.17 13.44 -12.08
C ARG A 227 1.88 14.18 -11.72
N GLN A 228 0.76 13.78 -12.31
CA GLN A 228 -0.55 14.43 -12.13
C GLN A 228 -1.09 14.24 -10.71
N HIS A 229 -0.76 13.10 -10.11
CA HIS A 229 -1.07 12.76 -8.72
C HIS A 229 -0.26 13.65 -7.76
N ALA A 230 1.07 13.74 -7.98
CA ALA A 230 1.97 14.63 -7.26
C ALA A 230 1.51 16.08 -7.36
N ALA A 231 1.29 16.60 -8.57
CA ALA A 231 0.82 17.97 -8.78
C ALA A 231 -0.43 18.33 -7.96
N HIS A 232 -1.35 17.38 -7.73
CA HIS A 232 -2.51 17.58 -6.88
C HIS A 232 -2.19 17.56 -5.38
N ALA A 233 -1.34 16.63 -4.93
CA ALA A 233 -0.89 16.56 -3.53
C ALA A 233 0.03 17.74 -3.14
N ASP A 234 0.91 18.17 -4.06
CA ASP A 234 1.75 19.36 -3.92
C ASP A 234 0.86 20.62 -3.80
N ALA A 235 -0.22 20.70 -4.59
CA ALA A 235 -1.20 21.78 -4.50
C ALA A 235 -2.04 21.72 -3.20
N LEU A 236 -2.46 20.53 -2.75
CA LEU A 236 -3.13 20.35 -1.45
C LEU A 236 -2.26 20.81 -0.28
N ALA A 237 -0.96 20.50 -0.32
CA ALA A 237 0.00 21.03 0.64
C ALA A 237 0.10 22.56 0.51
N ARG A 238 0.39 23.08 -0.69
CA ARG A 238 0.69 24.50 -0.90
C ARG A 238 -0.49 25.46 -0.69
N VAL A 239 -1.71 25.02 -0.98
CA VAL A 239 -2.94 25.81 -0.85
C VAL A 239 -3.55 25.59 0.54
N ASP A 240 -4.00 24.37 0.81
CA ASP A 240 -4.81 24.04 2.00
C ASP A 240 -3.95 23.76 3.26
N GLY A 241 -2.63 23.60 3.13
CA GLY A 241 -1.73 23.29 4.24
C GLY A 241 -1.58 21.80 4.56
N ARG A 242 -2.18 20.92 3.75
CA ARG A 242 -2.34 19.50 4.09
C ARG A 242 -1.05 18.70 4.07
N VAL A 243 -1.03 17.68 4.91
CA VAL A 243 -0.06 16.57 4.82
C VAL A 243 -0.53 15.56 3.78
N SER A 244 0.34 15.22 2.83
CA SER A 244 0.14 14.15 1.85
C SER A 244 1.26 13.11 1.92
N VAL A 245 0.93 11.84 1.65
CA VAL A 245 1.88 10.72 1.57
C VAL A 245 1.78 10.02 0.21
N PHE A 246 2.90 9.91 -0.48
CA PHE A 246 3.07 9.03 -1.64
C PHE A 246 3.66 7.70 -1.24
N LEU A 247 2.84 6.65 -1.29
CA LEU A 247 3.30 5.28 -1.20
C LEU A 247 3.73 4.79 -2.59
N GLU A 248 5.04 4.85 -2.84
CA GLU A 248 5.64 4.54 -4.13
C GLU A 248 5.90 3.01 -4.26
N PRO A 249 5.29 2.32 -5.25
CA PRO A 249 5.41 0.86 -5.40
C PRO A 249 6.81 0.44 -5.86
N ILE A 250 7.67 -0.03 -4.93
CA ILE A 250 9.09 -0.34 -5.19
C ILE A 250 9.26 -1.30 -6.36
N ALA A 251 8.45 -2.37 -6.40
CA ALA A 251 8.51 -3.37 -7.45
C ALA A 251 8.26 -2.79 -8.87
N LEU A 252 7.58 -1.65 -8.98
CA LEU A 252 7.25 -1.03 -10.27
C LEU A 252 8.26 0.04 -10.71
N TYR A 253 9.18 0.47 -9.85
CA TYR A 253 10.19 1.50 -10.16
C TYR A 253 10.92 1.26 -11.49
N MET A 254 11.41 0.03 -11.70
CA MET A 254 12.18 -0.38 -12.88
C MET A 254 11.42 -1.38 -13.77
N THR A 255 10.14 -1.67 -13.46
CA THR A 255 9.33 -2.58 -14.28
C THR A 255 9.04 -1.94 -15.63
N LYS A 256 9.41 -2.66 -16.71
CA LYS A 256 9.19 -2.22 -18.11
C LYS A 256 8.13 -3.05 -18.83
N ASP A 257 7.99 -4.32 -18.47
CA ASP A 257 7.14 -5.27 -19.17
C ASP A 257 5.83 -5.53 -18.42
N LEU A 258 4.75 -5.85 -19.14
CA LEU A 258 3.46 -6.17 -18.54
C LEU A 258 3.06 -7.64 -18.70
N TYR A 259 3.23 -8.22 -19.89
CA TYR A 259 2.68 -9.55 -20.23
C TYR A 259 3.75 -10.58 -20.60
N ALA A 260 4.79 -10.17 -21.32
CA ALA A 260 5.90 -11.01 -21.73
C ALA A 260 7.25 -10.28 -21.55
N PRO A 261 8.35 -10.99 -21.25
CA PRO A 261 9.67 -10.37 -21.16
C PRO A 261 10.05 -9.61 -22.44
N GLY A 262 10.50 -8.37 -22.28
CA GLY A 262 10.86 -7.47 -23.38
C GLY A 262 9.69 -6.82 -24.11
N ASP A 263 8.43 -7.00 -23.68
CA ASP A 263 7.28 -6.37 -24.34
C ASP A 263 7.20 -4.84 -24.14
N GLY A 264 7.89 -4.29 -23.13
CA GLY A 264 7.93 -2.86 -22.85
C GLY A 264 6.58 -2.23 -22.49
N ALA A 265 5.52 -3.03 -22.29
CA ALA A 265 4.14 -2.58 -22.18
C ALA A 265 3.77 -1.99 -20.81
N TRP A 266 4.72 -1.91 -19.88
CA TRP A 266 4.63 -1.15 -18.62
C TRP A 266 5.48 0.13 -18.62
N GLN A 267 5.86 0.62 -19.80
CA GLN A 267 6.47 1.95 -19.97
C GLN A 267 5.44 2.94 -20.48
N PHE A 268 5.58 4.21 -20.09
CA PHE A 268 4.62 5.26 -20.41
C PHE A 268 5.31 6.56 -20.77
N ALA A 269 4.84 7.29 -21.79
CA ALA A 269 5.28 8.66 -22.08
C ALA A 269 5.02 9.57 -20.86
N TYR A 270 5.79 10.64 -20.65
CA TYR A 270 5.45 11.60 -19.58
C TYR A 270 4.18 12.40 -19.93
N PRO A 271 3.32 12.79 -18.96
CA PRO A 271 2.16 13.64 -19.23
C PRO A 271 2.53 15.13 -19.30
N ALA A 272 1.76 15.90 -20.09
CA ALA A 272 2.02 17.32 -20.30
C ALA A 272 1.98 18.15 -18.99
N PRO A 273 2.70 19.29 -18.90
CA PRO A 273 2.88 20.07 -17.67
C PRO A 273 1.59 20.65 -17.03
N ASP A 274 0.55 20.86 -17.83
CA ASP A 274 -0.76 21.40 -17.45
C ASP A 274 -1.70 20.35 -16.81
N GLN A 275 -1.45 19.06 -17.03
CA GLN A 275 -2.36 18.00 -16.59
C GLN A 275 -2.22 17.68 -15.09
N ALA A 276 -3.32 17.79 -14.35
CA ALA A 276 -3.47 17.33 -12.97
C ALA A 276 -4.48 16.17 -12.86
N MET A 277 -4.49 15.49 -11.72
CA MET A 277 -5.46 14.46 -11.35
C MET A 277 -6.36 15.01 -10.23
N THR A 278 -7.63 14.63 -10.16
CA THR A 278 -8.49 15.01 -9.03
C THR A 278 -8.32 14.04 -7.85
N LEU A 279 -8.42 14.53 -6.61
CA LEU A 279 -8.50 13.70 -5.41
C LEU A 279 -9.58 12.63 -5.56
N GLY A 280 -9.25 11.36 -5.28
CA GLY A 280 -10.17 10.24 -5.40
C GLY A 280 -10.45 9.75 -6.84
N GLU A 281 -9.76 10.27 -7.87
CA GLU A 281 -9.89 9.77 -9.25
C GLU A 281 -9.23 8.39 -9.44
N GLY A 282 -10.04 7.35 -9.61
CA GLY A 282 -9.58 6.00 -9.97
C GLY A 282 -9.34 5.81 -11.48
N ARG A 283 -8.90 4.62 -11.90
CA ARG A 283 -8.82 4.21 -13.32
C ARG A 283 -9.57 2.91 -13.55
N VAL A 284 -10.28 2.84 -14.67
CA VAL A 284 -10.78 1.60 -15.26
C VAL A 284 -9.81 1.11 -16.35
N TYR A 285 -9.58 -0.20 -16.38
CA TYR A 285 -9.04 -0.94 -17.51
C TYR A 285 -10.10 -1.95 -17.94
N LEU A 286 -10.48 -1.91 -19.22
CA LEU A 286 -11.44 -2.82 -19.83
C LEU A 286 -10.70 -3.98 -20.55
N PRO A 287 -11.38 -5.08 -20.88
CA PRO A 287 -10.80 -6.18 -21.67
C PRO A 287 -10.26 -5.68 -23.01
N GLU A 288 -9.07 -6.16 -23.41
CA GLU A 288 -8.44 -5.77 -24.69
C GLU A 288 -9.24 -6.21 -25.92
N SER A 289 -10.05 -7.26 -25.75
CA SER A 289 -10.96 -7.84 -26.73
C SER A 289 -12.31 -7.11 -26.86
N GLY A 290 -12.53 -6.06 -26.06
CA GLY A 290 -13.80 -5.32 -26.00
C GLY A 290 -14.85 -5.88 -25.02
N GLY A 291 -15.85 -5.04 -24.73
CA GLY A 291 -16.93 -5.29 -23.77
C GLY A 291 -16.79 -4.48 -22.48
N ALA A 292 -17.88 -4.38 -21.71
CA ALA A 292 -17.96 -3.56 -20.50
C ALA A 292 -17.20 -4.16 -19.29
N GLY A 293 -16.87 -5.45 -19.31
CA GLY A 293 -16.02 -6.09 -18.30
C GLY A 293 -16.76 -6.61 -17.06
N ASP A 294 -18.04 -6.99 -17.21
CA ASP A 294 -18.94 -7.31 -16.11
C ASP A 294 -18.90 -8.78 -15.64
N ASP A 295 -18.02 -9.63 -16.19
CA ASP A 295 -17.87 -11.01 -15.69
C ASP A 295 -17.13 -11.08 -14.35
N LEU A 296 -16.21 -10.15 -14.11
CA LEU A 296 -15.47 -9.99 -12.87
C LEU A 296 -14.91 -8.58 -12.80
N LEU A 297 -15.16 -7.90 -11.68
CA LEU A 297 -14.47 -6.67 -11.29
C LEU A 297 -13.32 -7.01 -10.35
N ILE A 298 -12.11 -6.54 -10.66
CA ILE A 298 -10.95 -6.58 -9.77
C ILE A 298 -10.62 -5.15 -9.33
N ILE A 299 -10.68 -4.83 -8.04
CA ILE A 299 -10.29 -3.53 -7.47
C ILE A 299 -8.94 -3.69 -6.78
N THR A 300 -7.98 -2.82 -7.09
CA THR A 300 -6.60 -2.93 -6.62
C THR A 300 -5.87 -1.58 -6.66
N TYR A 301 -4.58 -1.55 -6.28
CA TYR A 301 -3.68 -0.40 -6.34
C TYR A 301 -2.22 -0.86 -6.44
N GLY A 302 -1.30 0.04 -6.76
CA GLY A 302 0.16 -0.21 -6.76
C GLY A 302 0.56 -1.49 -7.51
N ASN A 303 1.35 -2.36 -6.86
CA ASN A 303 1.84 -3.62 -7.44
C ASN A 303 0.72 -4.55 -7.93
N GLY A 304 -0.49 -4.46 -7.36
CA GLY A 304 -1.62 -5.31 -7.72
C GLY A 304 -2.22 -5.00 -9.10
N VAL A 305 -2.00 -3.80 -9.65
CA VAL A 305 -2.52 -3.40 -10.97
C VAL A 305 -1.94 -4.28 -12.10
N PRO A 306 -0.61 -4.35 -12.34
CA PRO A 306 -0.05 -5.20 -13.40
C PRO A 306 -0.22 -6.71 -13.13
N MET A 307 -0.41 -7.11 -11.87
CA MET A 307 -0.78 -8.49 -11.55
C MET A 307 -2.24 -8.80 -11.97
N SER A 308 -3.16 -7.88 -11.71
CA SER A 308 -4.58 -7.98 -12.08
C SER A 308 -4.77 -8.01 -13.59
N LEU A 309 -4.03 -7.17 -14.33
CA LEU A 309 -4.09 -7.13 -15.80
C LEU A 309 -3.59 -8.45 -16.43
N ARG A 310 -2.49 -9.02 -15.92
CA ARG A 310 -2.03 -10.36 -16.32
C ARG A 310 -3.06 -11.45 -16.03
N ALA A 311 -3.64 -11.44 -14.83
CA ALA A 311 -4.67 -12.42 -14.43
C ALA A 311 -5.94 -12.28 -15.27
N ALA A 312 -6.38 -11.05 -15.57
CA ALA A 312 -7.52 -10.76 -16.42
C ALA A 312 -7.33 -11.31 -17.83
N ARG A 313 -6.18 -11.02 -18.47
CA ARG A 313 -5.83 -11.50 -19.81
C ARG A 313 -5.78 -13.03 -19.90
N GLU A 314 -5.30 -13.70 -18.86
CA GLU A 314 -5.20 -15.16 -18.84
C GLU A 314 -6.55 -15.84 -18.59
N LEU A 315 -7.36 -15.31 -17.67
CA LEU A 315 -8.74 -15.79 -17.46
C LEU A 315 -9.62 -15.55 -18.69
N GLU A 316 -9.41 -14.46 -19.41
CA GLU A 316 -10.05 -14.23 -20.71
C GLU A 316 -9.67 -15.32 -21.72
N LYS A 317 -8.38 -15.59 -21.94
CA LYS A 317 -7.93 -16.66 -22.86
C LYS A 317 -8.50 -18.04 -22.50
N GLN A 318 -8.52 -18.38 -21.21
CA GLN A 318 -8.94 -19.70 -20.74
C GLN A 318 -10.46 -19.88 -20.66
N ARG A 319 -11.22 -18.81 -20.40
CA ARG A 319 -12.65 -18.90 -20.03
C ARG A 319 -13.57 -17.95 -20.80
N GLY A 320 -13.03 -17.04 -21.61
CA GLY A 320 -13.77 -16.00 -22.31
C GLY A 320 -14.34 -14.89 -21.41
N TRP A 321 -13.92 -14.82 -20.15
CA TRP A 321 -14.46 -13.86 -19.18
C TRP A 321 -14.02 -12.43 -19.50
N LYS A 322 -14.98 -11.50 -19.52
CA LYS A 322 -14.74 -10.07 -19.69
C LYS A 322 -14.50 -9.42 -18.34
N ILE A 323 -13.24 -9.14 -18.00
CA ILE A 323 -12.82 -8.71 -16.66
C ILE A 323 -12.45 -7.23 -16.65
N ARG A 324 -13.13 -6.43 -15.82
CA ARG A 324 -12.80 -5.03 -15.55
C ARG A 324 -11.80 -4.95 -14.40
N VAL A 325 -10.69 -4.23 -14.58
CA VAL A 325 -9.73 -3.93 -13.51
C VAL A 325 -9.82 -2.46 -13.12
N VAL A 326 -9.94 -2.17 -11.84
CA VAL A 326 -9.99 -0.82 -11.26
C VAL A 326 -8.75 -0.59 -10.41
N ASP A 327 -7.99 0.45 -10.78
CA ASP A 327 -6.86 0.99 -10.00
C ASP A 327 -7.37 2.18 -9.19
N LEU A 328 -7.36 2.06 -7.86
CA LEU A 328 -7.89 3.07 -6.94
C LEU A 328 -7.10 4.39 -7.02
N ARG A 329 -5.79 4.31 -7.22
CA ARG A 329 -4.78 5.39 -7.12
C ARG A 329 -4.71 6.10 -5.76
N TRP A 330 -5.83 6.62 -5.25
CA TRP A 330 -5.94 7.26 -3.94
C TRP A 330 -6.48 6.26 -2.91
N LEU A 331 -5.82 6.19 -1.75
CA LEU A 331 -6.16 5.27 -0.67
C LEU A 331 -6.83 6.00 0.50
N VAL A 332 -6.49 7.28 0.71
CA VAL A 332 -7.10 8.16 1.71
C VAL A 332 -7.26 9.56 1.10
N PRO A 333 -8.46 10.18 1.17
CA PRO A 333 -9.74 9.54 1.43
C PRO A 333 -10.08 8.52 0.34
N LEU A 334 -10.70 7.40 0.72
CA LEU A 334 -11.12 6.36 -0.22
C LEU A 334 -12.42 6.80 -0.93
N ASN A 335 -12.43 6.83 -2.26
CA ASN A 335 -13.62 7.21 -3.03
C ASN A 335 -14.66 6.06 -3.08
N ALA A 336 -15.45 5.93 -2.00
CA ALA A 336 -16.47 4.90 -1.86
C ALA A 336 -17.57 4.99 -2.93
N ALA A 337 -17.96 6.20 -3.35
CA ALA A 337 -18.97 6.42 -4.38
C ALA A 337 -18.51 5.89 -5.75
N TYR A 338 -17.26 6.17 -6.14
CA TYR A 338 -16.66 5.62 -7.36
C TYR A 338 -16.57 4.08 -7.29
N ILE A 339 -16.13 3.52 -6.16
CA ILE A 339 -16.07 2.05 -5.97
C ILE A 339 -17.45 1.41 -6.11
N ALA A 340 -18.48 2.01 -5.49
CA ALA A 340 -19.86 1.53 -5.59
C ALA A 340 -20.38 1.58 -7.04
N ALA A 341 -20.14 2.69 -7.76
CA ALA A 341 -20.51 2.82 -9.17
C ALA A 341 -19.82 1.77 -10.06
N GLN A 342 -18.52 1.51 -9.84
CA GLN A 342 -17.80 0.44 -10.55
C GLN A 342 -18.34 -0.96 -10.23
N ALA A 343 -18.80 -1.18 -8.99
CA ALA A 343 -19.37 -2.45 -8.55
C ALA A 343 -20.80 -2.70 -9.07
N GLN A 344 -21.60 -1.65 -9.31
CA GLN A 344 -22.97 -1.77 -9.83
C GLN A 344 -23.02 -2.45 -11.21
N GLY A 345 -22.14 -2.08 -12.13
CA GLY A 345 -22.11 -2.67 -13.47
C GLY A 345 -21.66 -4.14 -13.49
N ALA A 346 -20.91 -4.61 -12.49
CA ALA A 346 -20.43 -5.99 -12.41
C ALA A 346 -21.57 -6.93 -11.98
N GLU A 347 -22.47 -7.24 -12.91
CA GLU A 347 -23.75 -7.91 -12.64
C GLU A 347 -23.62 -9.19 -11.80
N THR A 348 -24.51 -9.30 -10.82
CA THR A 348 -24.92 -10.60 -10.26
C THR A 348 -25.90 -11.30 -11.21
N HIS A 349 -25.44 -11.62 -12.44
CA HIS A 349 -26.32 -12.13 -13.50
C HIS A 349 -27.12 -13.36 -13.02
N PRO A 350 -28.45 -13.40 -13.20
CA PRO A 350 -29.29 -14.52 -12.77
C PRO A 350 -28.88 -15.83 -13.46
N ARG A 351 -29.15 -16.94 -12.77
CA ARG A 351 -28.67 -18.30 -13.06
C ARG A 351 -28.62 -18.68 -14.56
N GLY A 352 -27.41 -18.73 -15.10
CA GLY A 352 -26.94 -19.76 -16.03
C GLY A 352 -27.69 -19.97 -17.34
N ARG A 353 -27.18 -19.36 -18.42
CA ARG A 353 -27.25 -20.00 -19.75
C ARG A 353 -26.34 -21.23 -19.76
N ARG A 354 -26.89 -22.41 -19.42
CA ARG A 354 -26.24 -23.69 -19.75
C ARG A 354 -26.04 -23.73 -21.26
N ARG A 355 -24.81 -23.94 -21.74
CA ARG A 355 -24.59 -24.40 -23.12
C ARG A 355 -25.46 -25.65 -23.32
N PRO A 356 -26.26 -25.76 -24.40
CA PRO A 356 -27.02 -26.98 -24.66
C PRO A 356 -26.02 -28.14 -24.83
N PRO A 357 -26.28 -29.32 -24.21
CA PRO A 357 -25.38 -30.45 -24.37
C PRO A 357 -25.39 -30.90 -25.83
N GLN A 358 -24.21 -30.95 -26.46
CA GLN A 358 -24.06 -31.57 -27.76
C GLN A 358 -24.56 -33.02 -27.65
N ARG A 359 -25.66 -33.34 -28.34
CA ARG A 359 -26.18 -34.71 -28.44
C ARG A 359 -25.14 -35.59 -29.12
N ARG A 360 -24.28 -36.27 -28.34
CA ARG A 360 -23.53 -37.43 -28.83
C ARG A 360 -24.54 -38.48 -29.27
N ARG A 361 -24.73 -38.63 -30.58
CA ARG A 361 -25.51 -39.72 -31.17
C ARG A 361 -24.90 -41.04 -30.68
N ARG A 362 -25.60 -41.78 -29.84
CA ARG A 362 -25.26 -43.18 -29.54
C ARG A 362 -25.44 -43.98 -30.83
N ARG A 363 -24.35 -44.38 -31.49
CA ARG A 363 -24.38 -45.55 -32.37
C ARG A 363 -24.40 -46.78 -31.47
N GLY A 364 -25.49 -47.54 -31.52
CA GLY A 364 -25.51 -48.88 -30.94
C GLY A 364 -24.81 -49.85 -31.90
N HIS A 365 -23.93 -50.69 -31.36
CA HIS A 365 -23.51 -51.93 -32.02
C HIS A 365 -23.60 -53.07 -31.01
N HIS A 366 -24.22 -54.16 -31.43
CA HIS A 366 -24.40 -55.38 -30.64
C HIS A 366 -23.21 -56.34 -30.79
N HIS A 367 -23.09 -57.25 -29.82
CA HIS A 367 -22.24 -58.45 -29.80
C HIS A 367 -20.71 -58.19 -29.75
N ARG A 368 -19.88 -59.09 -29.21
CA ARG A 368 -20.09 -60.46 -28.67
C ARG A 368 -19.13 -60.69 -27.50
N ALA A 369 -19.47 -61.57 -26.56
CA ALA A 369 -18.58 -61.92 -25.44
C ALA A 369 -17.55 -62.99 -25.83
N GLN A 370 -16.32 -62.89 -25.30
CA GLN A 370 -15.40 -64.03 -25.13
C GLN A 370 -14.53 -63.85 -23.87
N ARG A 371 -14.20 -64.97 -23.21
CA ARG A 371 -13.43 -65.04 -21.95
C ARG A 371 -11.93 -65.20 -22.24
N GLY A 372 -11.04 -64.61 -21.43
CA GLY A 372 -9.58 -64.78 -21.59
C GLY A 372 -8.78 -64.49 -20.31
N ARG A 373 -8.09 -65.53 -19.81
CA ARG A 373 -7.39 -65.63 -18.50
C ARG A 373 -6.30 -64.58 -18.22
N VAL A 374 -6.13 -64.28 -16.93
CA VAL A 374 -4.91 -63.71 -16.33
C VAL A 374 -3.79 -64.77 -16.27
N ARG A 375 -2.54 -64.39 -16.57
CA ARG A 375 -1.32 -65.07 -16.11
C ARG A 375 -0.23 -64.05 -15.73
N ARG A 376 0.49 -64.34 -14.64
CA ARG A 376 1.73 -63.67 -14.23
C ARG A 376 2.93 -64.31 -14.95
N HIS A 377 4.04 -63.60 -15.10
CA HIS A 377 5.41 -64.09 -14.82
C HIS A 377 6.42 -62.92 -14.82
N ALA A 378 7.68 -63.18 -14.46
CA ALA A 378 8.69 -62.19 -14.05
C ALA A 378 10.06 -62.41 -14.71
N ALA A 379 11.05 -61.60 -14.33
CA ALA A 379 12.49 -61.68 -14.68
C ALA A 379 12.83 -61.24 -16.14
N SER A 380 14.06 -60.82 -16.51
CA SER A 380 15.35 -60.64 -15.80
C SER A 380 16.24 -59.57 -16.48
N ALA A 381 17.37 -59.21 -15.88
CA ALA A 381 18.29 -58.16 -16.34
C ALA A 381 19.31 -58.60 -17.43
N ARG A 382 19.93 -57.64 -18.16
CA ARG A 382 21.36 -57.72 -18.59
C ARG A 382 21.94 -56.45 -19.27
N GLY A 383 23.18 -56.10 -18.89
CA GLY A 383 24.15 -55.30 -19.69
C GLY A 383 24.01 -53.76 -19.59
N TRP A 384 25.08 -52.95 -19.69
CA TRP A 384 26.41 -53.14 -20.30
C TRP A 384 27.58 -52.60 -19.43
N ARG A 385 28.83 -52.91 -19.82
CA ARG A 385 30.06 -52.61 -19.03
C ARG A 385 30.88 -51.41 -19.55
N ARG A 386 31.50 -50.73 -18.58
CA ARG A 386 32.80 -50.00 -18.56
C ARG A 386 33.64 -49.87 -19.84
N HIS A 387 34.26 -48.69 -19.98
CA HIS A 387 35.72 -48.58 -20.15
C HIS A 387 36.31 -47.55 -19.17
N LEU A 388 37.60 -47.71 -18.86
CA LEU A 388 38.45 -46.91 -17.95
C LEU A 388 39.74 -46.53 -18.70
N HIS A 389 40.43 -45.44 -18.33
CA HIS A 389 41.91 -45.32 -18.16
C HIS A 389 42.32 -43.87 -17.74
N PRO A 390 43.55 -43.59 -17.21
CA PRO A 390 43.64 -42.96 -15.90
C PRO A 390 44.65 -41.79 -15.71
N ALA A 391 44.53 -41.15 -14.52
CA ALA A 391 45.58 -40.62 -13.61
C ALA A 391 46.83 -39.85 -14.12
N GLY A 392 47.07 -38.69 -13.50
CA GLY A 392 48.36 -37.98 -13.40
C GLY A 392 48.52 -37.31 -12.02
N ARG A 393 49.75 -37.17 -11.49
CA ARG A 393 50.02 -36.88 -10.05
C ARG A 393 50.65 -35.51 -9.76
N ARG A 394 50.24 -34.92 -8.61
CA ARG A 394 50.99 -34.14 -7.58
C ARG A 394 51.88 -32.94 -7.97
N GLY A 395 51.66 -31.80 -7.30
CA GLY A 395 52.61 -30.69 -7.11
C GLY A 395 52.07 -29.59 -6.17
N VAL A 396 52.85 -29.18 -5.16
CA VAL A 396 52.60 -28.21 -4.06
C VAL A 396 54.02 -27.70 -3.64
N PRO A 397 54.30 -26.47 -3.11
CA PRO A 397 53.43 -25.44 -2.50
C PRO A 397 53.63 -23.98 -3.01
N GLY A 398 52.89 -23.00 -2.43
CA GLY A 398 53.49 -21.66 -2.17
C GLY A 398 52.61 -20.41 -2.29
N ALA A 399 52.51 -19.66 -1.17
CA ALA A 399 52.38 -18.19 -1.05
C ALA A 399 51.07 -17.42 -1.47
N ALA A 400 50.50 -16.76 -0.46
CA ALA A 400 49.99 -15.37 -0.44
C ALA A 400 49.05 -14.85 -1.56
N GLY A 401 47.73 -14.96 -1.36
CA GLY A 401 46.72 -14.25 -2.15
C GLY A 401 46.15 -13.01 -1.45
N ARG A 402 46.56 -11.80 -1.87
CA ARG A 402 45.85 -10.55 -1.50
C ARG A 402 44.51 -10.47 -2.25
N GLY A 403 43.42 -10.16 -1.54
CA GLY A 403 42.10 -10.04 -2.15
C GLY A 403 42.00 -8.87 -3.14
N ARG A 404 41.64 -9.15 -4.39
CA ARG A 404 41.11 -8.17 -5.34
C ARG A 404 39.66 -8.51 -5.68
N TYR A 405 38.76 -7.55 -5.46
CA TYR A 405 37.39 -7.61 -5.96
C TYR A 405 37.38 -7.73 -7.49
N ARG A 406 36.68 -8.74 -8.02
CA ARG A 406 36.37 -8.84 -9.46
C ARG A 406 34.92 -8.47 -9.70
N ARG A 407 34.68 -7.58 -10.67
CA ARG A 407 33.34 -7.32 -11.22
C ARG A 407 32.80 -8.61 -11.86
N GLY A 408 31.62 -9.07 -11.44
CA GLY A 408 30.69 -9.78 -12.33
C GLY A 408 29.73 -8.75 -12.93
N GLY A 409 29.33 -8.82 -14.20
CA GLY A 409 29.34 -9.96 -15.11
C GLY A 409 27.89 -10.31 -15.41
N ALA A 410 27.41 -10.03 -16.61
CA ALA A 410 25.99 -10.08 -16.95
C ALA A 410 25.44 -11.52 -16.82
N GLY A 411 24.36 -11.68 -16.06
CA GLY A 411 23.61 -12.94 -15.98
C GLY A 411 22.46 -12.92 -17.00
N THR A 412 22.43 -13.92 -17.88
CA THR A 412 21.34 -14.17 -18.82
C THR A 412 20.09 -14.68 -18.08
N GLU A 413 18.93 -14.08 -18.33
CA GLU A 413 17.67 -14.57 -17.76
C GLU A 413 17.19 -15.85 -18.47
N VAL A 414 17.15 -16.97 -17.74
CA VAL A 414 16.49 -18.20 -18.18
C VAL A 414 15.01 -18.14 -17.80
N GLY A 415 14.13 -17.99 -18.79
CA GLY A 415 12.69 -17.91 -18.57
C GLY A 415 12.07 -19.27 -18.24
N HIS A 416 11.44 -19.38 -17.07
CA HIS A 416 10.56 -20.50 -16.73
C HIS A 416 9.11 -20.00 -16.51
N PRO A 417 8.09 -20.64 -17.15
CA PRO A 417 6.69 -20.26 -16.97
C PRO A 417 6.16 -20.66 -15.58
N TRP A 418 5.39 -19.77 -14.96
CA TRP A 418 4.77 -20.01 -13.64
C TRP A 418 3.52 -20.90 -13.75
N PRO A 419 3.40 -21.98 -12.95
CA PRO A 419 2.16 -22.76 -12.86
C PRO A 419 1.17 -22.07 -11.91
N ALA A 420 0.26 -21.26 -12.47
CA ALA A 420 -0.82 -20.62 -11.72
C ALA A 420 -1.93 -21.62 -11.30
N ARG A 421 -1.69 -22.41 -10.24
CA ARG A 421 -2.74 -23.23 -9.60
C ARG A 421 -3.54 -22.41 -8.59
N LEU A 422 -4.54 -21.68 -9.09
CA LEU A 422 -5.63 -21.14 -8.26
C LEU A 422 -6.59 -22.28 -7.83
N GLN A 423 -6.38 -22.84 -6.65
CA GLN A 423 -7.43 -23.62 -5.97
C GLN A 423 -8.41 -22.65 -5.29
N ALA A 424 -9.54 -22.42 -5.93
CA ALA A 424 -10.65 -21.68 -5.34
C ALA A 424 -11.49 -22.61 -4.45
N THR A 425 -11.31 -22.53 -3.13
CA THR A 425 -12.22 -23.14 -2.15
C THR A 425 -13.52 -22.35 -2.10
N THR A 426 -14.51 -22.76 -2.90
CA THR A 426 -15.77 -22.02 -3.03
C THR A 426 -16.70 -22.21 -1.83
N CYS A 427 -16.80 -21.21 -0.96
CA CYS A 427 -17.91 -21.10 0.00
C CYS A 427 -19.25 -20.99 -0.77
N PRO A 428 -20.24 -21.86 -0.52
CA PRO A 428 -21.53 -21.84 -1.26
C PRO A 428 -22.32 -20.53 -1.13
N ARG A 429 -22.06 -19.73 -0.08
CA ARG A 429 -22.68 -18.40 0.10
C ARG A 429 -21.96 -17.26 -0.64
N CYS A 430 -20.67 -17.43 -0.99
CA CYS A 430 -19.88 -16.42 -1.69
C CYS A 430 -19.95 -16.54 -3.23
N ALA A 431 -20.42 -17.68 -3.75
CA ALA A 431 -20.47 -18.00 -5.19
C ALA A 431 -21.41 -17.12 -6.05
N LYS A 432 -21.96 -16.03 -5.50
CA LYS A 432 -22.84 -15.08 -6.20
C LYS A 432 -22.19 -13.72 -6.50
N GLN A 433 -20.98 -13.45 -6.02
CA GLN A 433 -20.34 -12.13 -6.13
C GLN A 433 -19.13 -12.16 -7.06
N ARG A 434 -19.16 -11.24 -8.04
CA ARG A 434 -18.17 -11.06 -9.11
C ARG A 434 -17.29 -9.82 -8.85
N VAL A 435 -17.02 -9.52 -7.59
CA VAL A 435 -16.13 -8.41 -7.16
C VAL A 435 -15.00 -8.99 -6.31
N LEU A 436 -13.77 -8.77 -6.74
CA LEU A 436 -12.54 -9.15 -6.04
C LEU A 436 -11.78 -7.88 -5.64
N ILE A 437 -11.66 -7.61 -4.34
CA ILE A 437 -10.67 -6.63 -3.85
C ILE A 437 -9.35 -7.37 -3.64
N TRP A 438 -8.30 -6.92 -4.32
CA TRP A 438 -6.95 -7.48 -4.21
C TRP A 438 -5.94 -6.44 -3.72
N THR A 439 -5.35 -6.73 -2.55
CA THR A 439 -4.22 -5.98 -1.98
C THR A 439 -2.86 -6.60 -2.38
N PRO A 440 -1.82 -5.79 -2.61
CA PRO A 440 -0.48 -6.25 -2.95
C PRO A 440 0.31 -6.80 -1.73
N SER A 441 -0.12 -7.94 -1.19
CA SER A 441 0.64 -8.68 -0.18
C SER A 441 1.77 -9.51 -0.79
N ALA A 442 3.00 -9.40 -0.28
CA ALA A 442 4.01 -10.41 -0.52
C ALA A 442 3.64 -11.71 0.22
N ARG A 443 3.51 -12.84 -0.50
CA ARG A 443 3.56 -14.15 0.15
C ARG A 443 5.01 -14.60 0.21
N SER A 444 5.47 -15.01 1.38
CA SER A 444 6.58 -15.95 1.46
C SER A 444 6.17 -17.26 0.77
N ALA A 445 7.02 -17.78 -0.10
CA ALA A 445 6.87 -19.17 -0.55
C ALA A 445 7.10 -20.08 0.67
N PRO A 446 6.35 -21.20 0.83
CA PRO A 446 6.62 -22.15 1.89
C PRO A 446 8.04 -22.70 1.73
N GLN A 447 8.91 -22.42 2.70
CA GLN A 447 10.25 -23.00 2.73
C GLN A 447 10.11 -24.50 2.94
N SER A 448 10.54 -25.29 1.96
CA SER A 448 10.74 -26.73 2.14
C SER A 448 11.93 -26.95 3.07
N THR A 449 11.67 -27.09 4.37
CA THR A 449 12.70 -27.43 5.36
C THR A 449 13.24 -28.84 5.09
N PRO A 450 14.56 -29.01 4.85
CA PRO A 450 15.17 -30.34 4.88
C PRO A 450 15.17 -30.83 6.33
N SER A 451 14.67 -32.04 6.56
CA SER A 451 14.67 -32.65 7.89
C SER A 451 16.09 -33.04 8.32
N ILE A 452 16.79 -32.16 9.03
CA ILE A 452 18.05 -32.48 9.71
C ILE A 452 17.74 -32.96 11.13
N THR A 453 17.66 -34.28 11.30
CA THR A 453 17.68 -34.90 12.62
C THR A 453 19.09 -34.83 13.21
N ARG A 454 19.33 -33.95 14.17
CA ARG A 454 20.46 -34.08 15.11
C ARG A 454 19.96 -34.08 16.55
N ARG A 455 20.23 -35.18 17.25
CA ARG A 455 20.08 -35.27 18.71
C ARG A 455 21.12 -34.37 19.36
N GLY A 456 20.69 -33.52 20.29
CA GLY A 456 21.56 -32.73 21.14
C GLY A 456 20.75 -32.17 22.30
N ARG A 457 20.85 -32.77 23.48
CA ARG A 457 20.28 -32.20 24.72
C ARG A 457 21.24 -31.13 25.23
N MET A 458 20.74 -29.95 25.58
CA MET A 458 21.38 -29.12 26.58
C MET A 458 20.33 -28.28 27.31
N CYS A 459 20.41 -28.27 28.65
CA CYS A 459 19.50 -27.54 29.51
C CYS A 459 19.99 -26.11 29.75
N SER A 460 19.09 -25.13 29.67
CA SER A 460 19.13 -23.93 30.51
C SER A 460 17.73 -23.34 30.66
N ARG A 461 17.35 -22.98 31.89
CA ARG A 461 16.09 -22.28 32.20
C ARG A 461 16.31 -20.77 32.05
N PRO A 462 15.33 -20.00 31.54
CA PRO A 462 15.35 -18.54 31.70
C PRO A 462 14.96 -18.14 33.14
N PRO A 463 15.49 -17.03 33.68
CA PRO A 463 15.15 -16.55 35.03
C PRO A 463 13.76 -15.89 35.07
N ARG A 464 13.09 -16.01 36.22
CA ARG A 464 11.87 -15.24 36.54
C ARG A 464 12.25 -13.84 36.99
N GLN A 465 11.67 -12.80 36.40
CA GLN A 465 11.73 -11.45 36.97
C GLN A 465 10.65 -11.29 38.04
N HIS A 466 11.03 -10.76 39.19
CA HIS A 466 10.13 -10.44 40.29
C HIS A 466 9.57 -9.02 40.12
N ILE A 467 8.24 -8.88 40.15
CA ILE A 467 7.59 -7.58 40.32
C ILE A 467 7.37 -7.38 41.81
N VAL A 468 8.02 -6.37 42.38
CA VAL A 468 7.82 -5.93 43.76
C VAL A 468 6.68 -4.92 43.78
N THR A 469 5.56 -5.27 44.43
CA THR A 469 4.47 -4.32 44.72
C THR A 469 4.58 -3.82 46.15
N ALA A 470 4.90 -2.53 46.32
CA ALA A 470 4.89 -1.88 47.62
C ALA A 470 3.44 -1.62 48.07
N ARG A 471 3.08 -2.03 49.28
CA ARG A 471 1.83 -1.67 49.96
C ARG A 471 2.08 -0.54 50.94
N THR A 472 1.20 0.46 50.95
CA THR A 472 1.00 1.38 52.08
C THR A 472 -0.51 1.61 52.29
N GLY A 473 -1.01 1.33 53.51
CA GLY A 473 -2.15 2.07 54.11
C GLY A 473 -1.59 3.30 54.85
N ARG A 474 -2.32 4.24 55.48
CA ARG A 474 -3.69 4.35 56.03
C ARG A 474 -4.03 5.86 56.20
N ASP A 475 -5.22 6.38 56.52
CA ASP A 475 -6.65 6.01 56.40
C ASP A 475 -7.46 7.30 56.75
N SER A 476 -8.44 7.76 55.95
CA SER A 476 -9.30 8.89 56.35
C SER A 476 -10.69 8.97 55.67
N SER A 477 -11.69 8.44 56.39
CA SER A 477 -13.05 8.96 56.63
C SER A 477 -13.79 9.92 55.64
N LEU A 478 -15.00 9.47 55.26
CA LEU A 478 -16.26 10.22 54.96
C LEU A 478 -16.44 10.89 53.56
N PRO A 479 -17.69 11.05 53.06
CA PRO A 479 -18.91 10.24 53.28
C PRO A 479 -19.58 9.77 51.96
N THR A 480 -20.55 8.86 52.08
CA THR A 480 -21.25 8.18 50.98
C THR A 480 -22.31 9.05 50.27
N MET A 481 -22.36 9.01 48.94
CA MET A 481 -23.47 9.52 48.12
C MET A 481 -24.21 8.37 47.40
N PRO A 482 -25.53 8.48 47.10
CA PRO A 482 -26.36 7.34 46.76
C PRO A 482 -26.18 6.84 45.31
N ARG A 483 -26.41 5.54 45.12
CA ARG A 483 -26.49 4.91 43.78
C ARG A 483 -27.79 5.33 43.09
N LEU A 484 -27.68 5.94 41.91
CA LEU A 484 -28.83 6.07 41.00
C LEU A 484 -29.09 4.73 40.31
N SER A 485 -30.35 4.30 40.35
CA SER A 485 -30.83 3.04 39.80
C SER A 485 -30.98 3.11 38.28
N SER A 486 -30.62 2.03 37.60
CA SER A 486 -30.91 1.84 36.18
C SER A 486 -32.43 1.69 35.97
N GLN A 487 -33.07 2.68 35.36
CA GLN A 487 -34.42 2.52 34.82
C GLN A 487 -34.35 2.13 33.33
N SER A 488 -34.81 0.91 33.05
CA SER A 488 -35.12 0.43 31.70
C SER A 488 -36.50 0.96 31.27
N MET A 489 -36.59 1.57 30.09
CA MET A 489 -37.84 1.90 29.41
C MET A 489 -37.91 1.18 28.05
N PRO A 490 -39.11 0.79 27.58
CA PRO A 490 -39.26 -0.27 26.59
C PRO A 490 -39.09 0.21 25.14
N ALA A 491 -38.66 -0.72 24.27
CA ALA A 491 -38.64 -0.50 22.83
C ALA A 491 -40.04 -0.72 22.22
N THR A 492 -40.59 0.30 21.58
CA THR A 492 -41.77 0.18 20.71
C THR A 492 -41.32 0.01 19.26
N CYS A 493 -41.61 -1.16 18.67
CA CYS A 493 -41.51 -1.35 17.23
C CYS A 493 -42.74 -0.73 16.54
N SER A 494 -42.50 0.04 15.48
CA SER A 494 -43.52 0.44 14.51
C SER A 494 -43.08 0.02 13.11
N ASP A 495 -43.85 -0.86 12.48
CA ASP A 495 -43.60 -1.38 11.14
C ASP A 495 -43.92 -0.34 10.06
N MET A 496 -43.05 -0.26 9.04
CA MET A 496 -43.32 0.37 7.74
C MET A 496 -42.44 -0.33 6.65
N PRO A 497 -42.85 -0.30 5.36
CA PRO A 497 -42.73 -1.48 4.50
C PRO A 497 -41.38 -1.71 3.81
N SER A 498 -41.18 -2.96 3.39
CA SER A 498 -39.99 -3.44 2.70
C SER A 498 -39.83 -2.89 1.29
N SER A 499 -38.83 -2.04 1.06
CA SER A 499 -38.24 -1.84 -0.27
C SER A 499 -37.11 -2.84 -0.52
N ALA A 500 -37.16 -3.54 -1.66
CA ALA A 500 -36.22 -4.62 -1.97
C ALA A 500 -34.83 -4.06 -2.33
N SER A 501 -33.88 -4.06 -1.37
CA SER A 501 -32.48 -3.71 -1.66
C SER A 501 -31.67 -4.92 -2.16
N SER A 502 -31.14 -4.81 -3.37
CA SER A 502 -30.19 -5.77 -3.96
C SER A 502 -28.84 -5.69 -3.24
N ARG A 503 -28.68 -6.49 -2.17
CA ARG A 503 -27.44 -6.51 -1.36
C ARG A 503 -26.25 -7.15 -2.08
N SER A 504 -25.55 -6.36 -2.89
CA SER A 504 -24.17 -6.62 -3.31
C SER A 504 -23.25 -6.56 -2.09
N ARG A 505 -22.83 -7.71 -1.54
CA ARG A 505 -21.72 -7.74 -0.58
C ARG A 505 -20.40 -7.70 -1.35
N ILE A 506 -19.43 -7.01 -0.77
CA ILE A 506 -18.08 -6.89 -1.30
C ILE A 506 -17.19 -7.88 -0.54
N VAL A 507 -16.40 -8.69 -1.24
CA VAL A 507 -15.48 -9.65 -0.63
C VAL A 507 -14.05 -9.13 -0.70
N PHE A 508 -13.43 -8.95 0.47
CA PHE A 508 -12.02 -8.65 0.60
C PHE A 508 -11.21 -9.94 0.54
N CYS A 509 -10.37 -10.12 -0.49
CA CYS A 509 -9.42 -11.22 -0.54
C CYS A 509 -8.04 -10.77 -0.06
N SER A 510 -7.86 -10.72 1.26
CA SER A 510 -6.54 -10.90 1.85
C SER A 510 -6.29 -12.41 2.02
N PRO A 511 -5.12 -12.96 1.64
CA PRO A 511 -4.85 -14.39 1.75
C PRO A 511 -4.45 -14.78 3.18
N CYS A 512 -5.43 -15.06 4.03
CA CYS A 512 -5.23 -15.75 5.30
C CYS A 512 -6.01 -17.08 5.35
N ASP A 513 -5.52 -17.99 6.17
CA ASP A 513 -6.07 -19.30 6.54
C ASP A 513 -6.28 -20.35 5.44
N SER A 514 -5.20 -21.10 5.19
CA SER A 514 -5.27 -22.49 4.73
C SER A 514 -4.84 -23.45 5.84
N ALA A 515 -5.67 -23.59 6.87
CA ALA A 515 -5.58 -24.64 7.88
C ALA A 515 -6.95 -25.35 7.98
N ALA A 516 -7.15 -26.35 7.12
CA ALA A 516 -8.34 -27.18 7.16
C ALA A 516 -8.05 -28.47 7.95
N SER A 517 -8.90 -28.72 8.95
CA SER A 517 -9.11 -30.01 9.61
C SER A 517 -7.88 -30.77 10.11
N ASP A 518 -7.60 -30.62 11.41
CA ASP A 518 -7.49 -31.79 12.27
C ASP A 518 -8.45 -31.62 13.47
N ARG A 519 -9.08 -32.72 13.91
CA ARG A 519 -10.02 -32.69 15.04
C ARG A 519 -9.26 -32.75 16.35
N LEU A 520 -9.50 -31.79 17.25
CA LEU A 520 -9.38 -32.00 18.68
C LEU A 520 -10.30 -31.04 19.43
N GLU A 521 -11.15 -31.59 20.28
CA GLU A 521 -12.05 -30.82 21.12
C GLU A 521 -11.28 -30.20 22.29
N SER A 522 -11.38 -28.88 22.46
CA SER A 522 -11.27 -28.27 23.79
C SER A 522 -12.11 -26.99 23.84
N ARG A 523 -12.96 -26.89 24.87
CA ARG A 523 -13.82 -25.72 25.11
C ARG A 523 -13.01 -24.67 25.86
N HIS A 524 -12.88 -23.46 25.33
CA HIS A 524 -12.80 -22.25 26.16
C HIS A 524 -13.39 -21.03 25.44
N HIS A 525 -14.27 -20.30 26.14
CA HIS A 525 -14.82 -19.02 25.70
C HIS A 525 -13.80 -17.90 25.88
N ILE A 526 -13.51 -17.13 24.83
CA ILE A 526 -13.14 -15.71 24.93
C ILE A 526 -13.86 -14.95 23.80
N SER A 527 -14.52 -13.85 24.14
CA SER A 527 -15.31 -13.02 23.20
C SER A 527 -14.45 -12.02 22.44
N ALA A 528 -14.70 -11.87 21.15
CA ALA A 528 -14.21 -10.73 20.36
C ALA A 528 -15.40 -9.86 19.92
N SER A 529 -15.42 -8.61 20.35
CA SER A 529 -16.43 -7.61 20.00
C SER A 529 -16.25 -7.09 18.58
N GLY A 530 -17.20 -7.36 17.69
CA GLY A 530 -17.19 -6.82 16.32
C GLY A 530 -17.85 -5.44 16.24
N SER A 531 -17.11 -4.43 15.80
CA SER A 531 -17.67 -3.14 15.37
C SER A 531 -18.18 -3.25 13.93
N VAL A 532 -19.51 -3.14 13.77
CA VAL A 532 -20.16 -3.04 12.46
C VAL A 532 -20.31 -1.57 12.10
N VAL A 533 -19.59 -1.10 11.08
CA VAL A 533 -19.87 0.19 10.44
C VAL A 533 -21.01 -0.03 9.43
N ARG A 534 -22.06 0.81 9.52
CA ARG A 534 -23.18 0.83 8.57
C ARG A 534 -22.82 1.59 7.29
#